data_AF-A0AAV6BVQ3-F1
#
_entry.id   AF-A0AAV6BVQ3-F1
#
_cell.length_a   1.000
_cell.length_b   1.000
_cell.length_c   1.000
_cell.angle_alpha   90.00
_cell.angle_beta   90.00
_cell.angle_gamma   90.00
#
_symmetry.space_group_name_H-M   'P 1'
#
loop_
_entity.id
_entity.type
_entity.pdbx_description
1 polymer ?
#
loop_
_entity_poly.entity_id
_entity_poly.type
_entity_poly.pdbx_seq_one_letter_code
_entity_poly.pdbx_strand_id
1 'polypeptide(L)'
;MPAVGASARAVVARGFTYVEDVLYIGLGVLLAAAALVLLADGAVMFWRALVAAELPARVIELLDRILLILMIAEILYTVQVSLREHTLVPEPFLVVALIAAVRRVLIITAEFADLVDKGPEAFRNAMIELGLLTGMIVALVASLMLLRRRQTPAVAPRT
;
A
#
# COMPACT_ATOMS: atom_id res chain seq x y z
N MET A 1 38.07 3.43 31.34
CA MET A 1 36.63 3.36 31.70
C MET A 1 35.77 3.40 30.43
N PRO A 2 35.33 2.25 29.88
CA PRO A 2 34.60 2.18 28.59
C PRO A 2 33.09 1.88 28.70
N ALA A 3 32.48 1.86 29.89
CA ALA A 3 31.12 1.32 30.08
C ALA A 3 29.95 2.30 29.81
N VAL A 4 30.19 3.62 29.79
CA VAL A 4 29.10 4.63 29.77
C VAL A 4 28.49 4.83 28.36
N GLY A 5 29.25 4.57 27.29
CA GLY A 5 28.77 4.76 25.91
C GLY A 5 27.87 3.64 25.37
N ALA A 6 27.81 2.49 26.04
CA ALA A 6 26.99 1.35 25.64
C ALA A 6 25.55 1.43 26.17
N SER A 7 25.36 1.98 27.38
CA SER A 7 24.03 2.13 28.00
C SER A 7 23.19 3.22 27.32
N ALA A 8 23.79 4.36 26.97
CA ALA A 8 23.10 5.45 26.25
C ALA A 8 22.61 4.98 24.87
N ARG A 9 23.43 4.25 24.11
CA ARG A 9 23.03 3.64 22.83
C ARG A 9 21.90 2.62 23.01
N ALA A 10 21.94 1.81 24.06
CA ALA A 10 20.91 0.82 24.35
C ALA A 10 19.58 1.42 24.85
N VAL A 11 19.60 2.60 25.46
CA VAL A 11 18.39 3.34 25.88
C VAL A 11 17.75 4.05 24.70
N VAL A 12 18.55 4.71 23.85
CA VAL A 12 18.06 5.35 22.62
C VAL A 12 17.47 4.31 21.66
N ALA A 13 18.15 3.16 21.47
CA ALA A 13 17.64 2.08 20.64
C ALA A 13 16.30 1.53 21.17
N ARG A 14 16.17 1.30 22.49
CA ARG A 14 14.92 0.84 23.10
C ARG A 14 13.78 1.84 22.99
N GLY A 15 14.06 3.14 23.15
CA GLY A 15 13.07 4.18 22.94
C GLY A 15 12.57 4.22 21.50
N PHE A 16 13.47 4.01 20.53
CA PHE A 16 13.12 3.98 19.12
C PHE A 16 12.19 2.81 18.78
N THR A 17 12.53 1.60 19.24
CA THR A 17 11.69 0.40 19.03
C THR A 17 10.30 0.55 19.66
N TYR A 18 10.20 1.15 20.84
CA TYR A 18 8.89 1.37 21.48
C TYR A 18 8.00 2.32 20.68
N VAL A 19 8.56 3.42 20.16
CA VAL A 19 7.80 4.37 19.32
C VAL A 19 7.37 3.71 18.02
N GLU A 20 8.27 2.94 17.39
CA GLU A 20 7.99 2.16 16.19
C GLU A 20 6.82 1.19 16.39
N ASP A 21 6.85 0.39 17.46
CA ASP A 21 5.78 -0.55 17.81
C ASP A 21 4.43 0.16 18.03
N VAL A 22 4.43 1.29 18.76
CA VAL A 22 3.22 2.07 19.03
C VAL A 22 2.63 2.64 17.73
N LEU A 23 3.47 3.21 16.85
CA LEU A 23 3.03 3.75 15.56
C LEU A 23 2.42 2.65 14.69
N TYR A 24 3.03 1.47 14.68
CA TYR A 24 2.57 0.36 13.88
C TYR A 24 1.28 -0.27 14.37
N ILE A 25 1.14 -0.48 15.68
CA ILE A 25 -0.12 -0.93 16.29
C ILE A 25 -1.21 0.10 16.04
N GLY A 26 -0.90 1.39 16.24
CA GLY A 26 -1.82 2.49 15.97
C GLY A 26 -2.30 2.53 14.52
N LEU A 27 -1.38 2.41 13.55
CA LEU A 27 -1.70 2.38 12.13
C LEU A 27 -2.58 1.17 11.77
N GLY A 28 -2.25 -0.02 12.28
CA GLY A 28 -3.04 -1.23 12.05
C GLY A 28 -4.47 -1.09 12.59
N VAL A 29 -4.62 -0.56 13.80
CA VAL A 29 -5.94 -0.33 14.43
C VAL A 29 -6.75 0.71 13.66
N LEU A 30 -6.14 1.83 13.27
CA LEU A 30 -6.83 2.89 12.52
C LEU A 30 -7.30 2.41 11.14
N LEU A 31 -6.43 1.71 10.40
CA LEU A 31 -6.79 1.16 9.09
C LEU A 31 -7.88 0.10 9.21
N ALA A 32 -7.79 -0.80 10.19
CA ALA A 32 -8.81 -1.82 10.43
C ALA A 32 -10.16 -1.18 10.80
N ALA A 33 -10.17 -0.19 11.69
CA ALA A 33 -11.38 0.53 12.07
C ALA A 33 -12.00 1.25 10.86
N ALA A 34 -11.20 1.95 10.05
CA ALA A 34 -11.66 2.62 8.84
C ALA A 34 -12.28 1.63 7.84
N ALA A 35 -11.60 0.51 7.58
CA ALA A 35 -12.13 -0.55 6.72
C ALA A 35 -13.47 -1.10 7.22
N LEU A 36 -13.59 -1.37 8.53
CA LEU A 36 -14.82 -1.88 9.13
C LEU A 36 -15.98 -0.88 9.03
N VAL A 37 -15.72 0.40 9.29
CA VAL A 37 -16.73 1.46 9.17
C VAL A 37 -17.21 1.58 7.72
N LEU A 38 -16.30 1.63 6.75
CA LEU A 38 -16.65 1.71 5.34
C LEU A 38 -17.38 0.46 4.85
N LEU A 39 -16.98 -0.73 5.32
CA LEU A 39 -17.65 -1.98 5.01
C LEU A 39 -19.09 -2.00 5.53
N ALA A 40 -19.31 -1.56 6.77
CA ALA A 40 -20.64 -1.47 7.36
C ALA A 40 -21.53 -0.48 6.59
N ASP A 41 -21.01 0.71 6.27
CA ASP A 41 -21.73 1.73 5.50
C ASP A 41 -22.06 1.25 4.07
N GLY A 42 -21.10 0.59 3.40
CA GLY A 42 -21.30 -0.04 2.10
C GLY A 42 -22.36 -1.15 2.13
N ALA A 43 -22.35 -1.99 3.16
CA ALA A 43 -23.35 -3.05 3.33
C ALA A 43 -24.77 -2.48 3.53
N VAL A 44 -24.91 -1.42 4.34
CA VAL A 44 -26.20 -0.73 4.54
C VAL A 44 -26.68 -0.10 3.24
N MET A 45 -25.80 0.55 2.48
CA MET A 45 -26.13 1.12 1.17
C MET A 45 -26.60 0.02 0.20
N PHE A 46 -25.85 -1.08 0.09
CA PHE A 46 -26.20 -2.21 -0.77
C PHE A 46 -27.57 -2.79 -0.42
N TRP A 47 -27.84 -3.00 0.88
CA TRP A 47 -29.12 -3.51 1.34
C TRP A 47 -30.29 -2.58 0.97
N ARG A 48 -30.13 -1.26 1.16
CA ARG A 48 -31.16 -0.27 0.78
C ARG A 48 -31.41 -0.26 -0.72
N ALA A 49 -30.36 -0.27 -1.54
CA ALA A 49 -30.47 -0.29 -2.99
C ALA A 49 -31.13 -1.57 -3.51
N LEU A 50 -30.87 -2.71 -2.86
CA LEU A 50 -31.51 -3.99 -3.17
C LEU A 50 -33.02 -3.96 -2.89
N VAL A 51 -33.42 -3.48 -1.71
CA VAL A 51 -34.84 -3.39 -1.33
C VAL A 51 -35.60 -2.38 -2.19
N ALA A 52 -34.94 -1.29 -2.61
CA ALA A 52 -35.53 -0.26 -3.48
C ALA A 52 -35.53 -0.63 -4.97
N ALA A 53 -34.94 -1.77 -5.37
CA ALA A 53 -34.72 -2.15 -6.78
C ALA A 53 -33.91 -1.11 -7.60
N GLU A 54 -33.04 -0.34 -6.94
CA GLU A 54 -32.20 0.71 -7.54
C GLU A 54 -30.75 0.25 -7.78
N LEU A 55 -30.45 -1.04 -7.63
CA LEU A 55 -29.09 -1.58 -7.78
C LEU A 55 -28.38 -1.17 -9.08
N PRO A 56 -29.02 -1.20 -10.28
CA PRO A 56 -28.34 -0.81 -11.52
C PRO A 56 -27.89 0.66 -11.51
N ALA A 57 -28.64 1.54 -10.83
CA ALA A 57 -28.32 2.95 -10.73
C ALA A 57 -27.19 3.24 -9.71
N ARG A 58 -27.00 2.36 -8.72
CA ARG A 58 -26.05 2.52 -7.61
C ARG A 58 -24.82 1.62 -7.71
N VAL A 59 -24.73 0.76 -8.72
CA VAL A 59 -23.66 -0.24 -8.82
C VAL A 59 -22.28 0.40 -8.93
N ILE A 60 -22.13 1.52 -9.65
CA ILE A 60 -20.85 2.22 -9.80
C ILE A 60 -20.40 2.80 -8.45
N GLU A 61 -21.30 3.45 -7.72
CA GLU A 61 -21.04 3.99 -6.37
C GLU A 61 -20.65 2.90 -5.36
N LEU A 62 -21.28 1.72 -5.45
CA LEU A 62 -20.92 0.56 -4.65
C LEU A 62 -19.55 -0.01 -5.01
N LEU A 63 -19.22 -0.08 -6.31
CA LEU A 63 -17.91 -0.53 -6.77
C LEU A 63 -16.81 0.40 -6.27
N ASP A 64 -16.99 1.72 -6.37
CA ASP A 64 -16.04 2.72 -5.86
C ASP A 64 -15.76 2.51 -4.35
N ARG A 65 -16.81 2.33 -3.55
CA ARG A 65 -16.68 2.02 -2.13
C ARG A 65 -15.97 0.70 -1.86
N ILE A 66 -16.26 -0.34 -2.63
CA ILE A 66 -15.60 -1.65 -2.50
C ILE A 66 -14.11 -1.53 -2.85
N LEU A 67 -13.76 -0.77 -3.90
CA LEU A 67 -12.37 -0.50 -4.26
C LEU A 67 -11.64 0.26 -3.16
N LEU A 68 -12.30 1.24 -2.53
CA LEU A 68 -11.75 1.96 -1.38
C LEU A 68 -11.49 1.02 -0.18
N ILE A 69 -12.44 0.13 0.14
CA ILE A 69 -12.28 -0.85 1.21
C ILE A 69 -11.14 -1.81 0.89
N LEU A 70 -11.09 -2.33 -0.34
CA LEU A 70 -10.02 -3.22 -0.81
C LEU A 70 -8.66 -2.52 -0.72
N MET A 71 -8.59 -1.25 -1.11
CA MET A 71 -7.39 -0.43 -0.99
C MET A 71 -6.91 -0.38 0.46
N ILE A 72 -7.79 -0.09 1.43
CA ILE A 72 -7.43 -0.04 2.85
C ILE A 72 -6.97 -1.41 3.36
N ALA A 73 -7.68 -2.48 2.98
CA ALA A 73 -7.31 -3.84 3.35
C ALA A 73 -5.92 -4.22 2.81
N GLU A 74 -5.60 -3.82 1.58
CA GLU A 74 -4.27 -4.00 1.03
C GLU A 74 -3.21 -3.13 1.73
N ILE A 75 -3.54 -1.88 2.17
CA ILE A 75 -2.59 -1.07 2.95
C ILE A 75 -2.27 -1.82 4.24
N LEU A 76 -3.31 -2.30 4.93
CA LEU A 76 -3.17 -3.06 6.17
C LEU A 76 -2.26 -4.29 5.97
N TYR A 77 -2.44 -5.04 4.87
CA TYR A 77 -1.57 -6.16 4.53
C TYR A 77 -0.12 -5.72 4.30
N THR A 78 0.11 -4.66 3.52
CA THR A 78 1.48 -4.15 3.26
C THR A 78 2.17 -3.66 4.53
N VAL A 79 1.41 -3.02 5.44
CA VAL A 79 1.90 -2.66 6.77
C VAL A 79 2.30 -3.92 7.51
N GLN A 80 1.41 -4.92 7.63
CA GLN A 80 1.70 -6.19 8.32
C GLN A 80 2.93 -6.93 7.78
N VAL A 81 3.14 -6.93 6.46
CA VAL A 81 4.33 -7.55 5.85
C VAL A 81 5.58 -6.75 6.23
N SER A 82 5.53 -5.42 6.13
CA SER A 82 6.60 -4.54 6.59
C SER A 82 6.92 -4.71 8.09
N LEU A 83 5.92 -5.08 8.91
CA LEU A 83 6.11 -5.37 10.33
C LEU A 83 6.91 -6.65 10.57
N ARG A 84 6.69 -7.69 9.76
CA ARG A 84 7.31 -9.01 10.01
C ARG A 84 8.81 -9.03 9.77
N GLU A 85 9.32 -8.13 8.93
CA GLU A 85 10.70 -8.24 8.45
C GLU A 85 11.71 -7.46 9.29
N HIS A 86 11.29 -6.57 10.21
CA HIS A 86 12.04 -5.83 11.26
C HIS A 86 13.46 -5.29 10.91
N THR A 87 13.86 -5.38 9.65
CA THR A 87 15.13 -5.00 9.06
C THR A 87 14.80 -4.70 7.60
N LEU A 88 15.08 -3.46 7.18
CA LEU A 88 14.84 -2.99 5.81
C LEU A 88 15.83 -3.69 4.86
N VAL A 89 15.58 -4.96 4.58
CA VAL A 89 16.18 -5.62 3.43
C VAL A 89 15.64 -4.88 2.21
N PRO A 90 16.46 -4.48 1.22
CA PRO A 90 15.97 -3.62 0.14
C PRO A 90 14.94 -4.33 -0.74
N GLU A 91 14.91 -5.66 -0.75
CA GLU A 91 14.03 -6.44 -1.61
C GLU A 91 12.54 -6.36 -1.20
N PRO A 92 12.13 -6.65 0.04
CA PRO A 92 10.74 -6.49 0.43
C PRO A 92 10.24 -5.05 0.39
N PHE A 93 11.11 -4.09 0.71
CA PHE A 93 10.76 -2.67 0.58
C PHE A 93 10.41 -2.30 -0.87
N LEU A 94 11.20 -2.76 -1.85
CA LEU A 94 10.92 -2.56 -3.26
C LEU A 94 9.62 -3.26 -3.70
N VAL A 95 9.31 -4.43 -3.14
CA VAL A 95 8.04 -5.13 -3.41
C VAL A 95 6.85 -4.35 -2.86
N VAL A 96 6.94 -3.81 -1.63
CA VAL A 96 5.88 -2.97 -1.06
C VAL A 96 5.67 -1.70 -1.90
N ALA A 97 6.75 -1.05 -2.33
CA ALA A 97 6.67 0.11 -3.22
C ALA A 97 6.02 -0.23 -4.57
N LEU A 98 6.33 -1.41 -5.12
CA LEU A 98 5.72 -1.90 -6.37
C LEU A 98 4.22 -2.17 -6.21
N ILE A 99 3.81 -2.83 -5.11
CA ILE A 99 2.40 -3.07 -4.80
C ILE A 99 1.65 -1.74 -4.67
N ALA A 100 2.22 -0.76 -3.96
CA ALA A 100 1.61 0.57 -3.80
C ALA A 100 1.46 1.30 -5.15
N ALA A 101 2.47 1.22 -6.03
CA ALA A 101 2.42 1.82 -7.36
C ALA A 101 1.33 1.19 -8.24
N VAL A 102 1.26 -0.15 -8.28
CA VAL A 102 0.25 -0.88 -9.05
C VAL A 102 -1.16 -0.57 -8.55
N ARG A 103 -1.35 -0.50 -7.22
CA ARG A 103 -2.63 -0.14 -6.63
C ARG A 103 -3.11 1.23 -7.08
N ARG A 104 -2.23 2.23 -7.08
CA ARG A 104 -2.59 3.59 -7.53
C ARG A 104 -3.00 3.60 -9.01
N VAL A 105 -2.33 2.81 -9.86
CA VAL A 105 -2.73 2.63 -11.26
C VAL A 105 -4.15 2.08 -11.36
N LEU A 106 -4.47 1.01 -10.62
CA LEU A 106 -5.81 0.39 -10.63
C LEU A 106 -6.91 1.37 -10.21
N ILE A 107 -6.66 2.17 -9.16
CA ILE A 107 -7.61 3.18 -8.68
C ILE A 107 -7.87 4.24 -9.75
N ILE A 108 -6.82 4.82 -10.34
CA ILE A 108 -6.98 5.85 -11.38
C ILE A 108 -7.72 5.28 -12.60
N THR A 109 -7.46 4.02 -12.97
CA THR A 109 -8.19 3.38 -14.09
C THR A 109 -9.64 3.05 -13.76
N ALA A 110 -9.97 2.80 -12.49
CA ALA A 110 -11.35 2.56 -12.07
C ALA A 110 -12.16 3.86 -12.03
N GLU A 111 -11.54 4.96 -11.61
CA GLU A 111 -12.14 6.30 -11.59
C GLU A 111 -12.14 6.99 -12.97
N PHE A 112 -11.76 6.27 -14.04
CA PHE A 112 -11.53 6.87 -15.37
C PHE A 112 -12.77 7.54 -15.96
N ALA A 113 -13.95 6.94 -15.77
CA ALA A 113 -15.21 7.53 -16.22
C ALA A 113 -15.49 8.87 -15.52
N ASP A 114 -15.36 8.91 -14.19
CA ASP A 114 -15.52 10.11 -13.38
C ASP A 114 -14.50 11.20 -13.76
N LEU A 115 -13.27 10.81 -14.12
CA LEU A 115 -12.22 11.75 -14.54
C LEU A 115 -12.54 12.43 -15.87
N VAL A 116 -13.22 11.72 -16.79
CA VAL A 116 -13.71 12.31 -18.05
C VAL A 116 -14.80 13.33 -17.76
N ASP A 117 -15.73 13.03 -16.86
CA ASP A 117 -16.83 13.92 -16.47
C ASP A 117 -16.35 15.18 -15.72
N LYS A 118 -15.26 15.07 -14.94
CA LYS A 118 -14.61 16.19 -14.23
C LYS A 118 -13.87 17.16 -15.17
N GLY A 119 -13.74 16.81 -16.45
CA GLY A 119 -13.24 17.70 -17.50
C GLY A 119 -11.78 17.47 -17.94
N PRO A 120 -11.35 18.13 -19.03
CA PRO A 120 -10.09 17.82 -19.72
C PRO A 120 -8.82 18.02 -18.88
N GLU A 121 -8.84 18.95 -17.93
CA GLU A 121 -7.73 19.22 -17.01
C GLU A 121 -7.50 18.06 -16.04
N ALA A 122 -8.57 17.57 -15.40
CA ALA A 122 -8.52 16.44 -14.48
C ALA A 122 -8.08 15.16 -15.21
N PHE A 123 -8.64 14.92 -16.39
CA PHE A 123 -8.24 13.81 -17.26
C PHE A 123 -6.76 13.87 -17.63
N ARG A 124 -6.25 15.03 -18.06
CA ARG A 124 -4.83 15.19 -18.43
C ARG A 124 -3.89 14.95 -17.25
N ASN A 125 -4.24 15.44 -16.06
CA ASN A 125 -3.46 15.19 -14.84
C ASN A 125 -3.42 13.71 -14.50
N ALA A 126 -4.56 13.01 -14.59
CA ALA A 126 -4.62 11.56 -14.38
C ALA A 126 -3.79 10.78 -15.42
N MET A 127 -3.81 11.20 -16.69
CA MET A 127 -2.97 10.58 -17.73
C MET A 127 -1.47 10.78 -17.47
N ILE A 128 -1.06 11.96 -17.01
CA ILE A 128 0.34 12.23 -16.61
C ILE A 128 0.71 11.39 -15.37
N GLU A 129 -0.16 11.33 -14.38
CA GLU A 129 0.04 10.51 -13.17
C GLU A 129 0.19 9.03 -13.53
N LEU A 130 -0.67 8.48 -14.39
CA LEU A 130 -0.56 7.12 -14.91
C LEU A 130 0.76 6.88 -15.65
N GLY A 131 1.20 7.84 -16.47
CA GLY A 131 2.49 7.78 -17.15
C GLY A 131 3.67 7.73 -16.17
N LEU A 132 3.66 8.59 -15.14
CA LEU A 132 4.68 8.62 -14.09
C LEU A 132 4.70 7.32 -13.29
N LEU A 133 3.52 6.81 -12.88
CA LEU A 133 3.39 5.57 -12.13
C LEU A 133 3.92 4.38 -12.94
N THR A 134 3.61 4.33 -14.24
CA THR A 134 4.12 3.29 -15.14
C THR A 134 5.65 3.36 -15.24
N GLY A 135 6.22 4.56 -15.41
CA GLY A 135 7.67 4.76 -15.39
C GLY A 135 8.32 4.34 -14.07
N MET A 136 7.69 4.67 -12.95
CA MET A 136 8.15 4.28 -11.60
C MET A 136 8.12 2.76 -11.41
N ILE A 137 7.06 2.08 -11.87
CA ILE A 137 6.96 0.62 -11.83
C ILE A 137 8.14 -0.02 -12.59
N VAL A 138 8.44 0.46 -13.80
CA VAL A 138 9.58 -0.04 -14.59
C VAL A 138 10.90 0.17 -13.84
N ALA A 139 11.10 1.35 -13.24
CA ALA A 139 12.30 1.65 -12.46
C ALA A 139 12.44 0.77 -11.20
N LEU A 140 11.34 0.51 -10.49
CA LEU A 140 11.30 -0.37 -9.32
C LEU A 140 11.61 -1.83 -9.70
N VAL A 141 11.00 -2.33 -10.78
CA VAL A 141 11.27 -3.68 -11.30
C VAL A 141 12.74 -3.80 -11.73
N ALA A 142 13.29 -2.81 -12.44
CA ALA A 142 14.70 -2.79 -12.82
C ALA A 142 15.63 -2.81 -11.59
N SER A 143 15.30 -2.04 -10.55
CA SER A 143 16.03 -2.01 -9.28
C SER A 143 16.00 -3.36 -8.58
N LEU A 144 14.84 -4.01 -8.53
CA LEU A 144 14.65 -5.34 -7.96
C LEU A 144 15.47 -6.40 -8.72
N MET A 145 15.45 -6.34 -10.06
CA MET A 145 16.25 -7.25 -10.91
C MET A 145 17.75 -7.09 -10.66
N LEU A 146 18.25 -5.86 -10.53
CA LEU A 146 19.65 -5.58 -10.24
C LEU A 146 20.06 -6.11 -8.86
N LEU A 147 19.19 -5.95 -7.85
CA LEU A 147 19.43 -6.44 -6.51
C LEU A 147 19.50 -7.98 -6.46
N ARG A 148 18.55 -8.66 -7.10
CA ARG A 148 18.51 -10.13 -7.19
C ARG A 148 19.73 -10.71 -7.89
N ARG A 149 20.21 -10.06 -8.96
CA ARG A 149 21.43 -10.49 -9.67
C ARG A 149 22.68 -10.42 -8.79
N ARG A 150 22.77 -9.50 -7.84
CA ARG A 150 23.91 -9.39 -6.92
C ARG A 150 23.90 -10.41 -5.78
N GLN A 151 22.74 -10.99 -5.49
CA GLN A 151 22.57 -11.96 -4.41
C GLN A 151 22.70 -13.41 -4.85
N THR A 152 22.81 -13.70 -6.15
CA THR A 152 23.12 -15.05 -6.63
C THR A 152 24.62 -15.31 -6.41
N PRO A 153 25.04 -16.12 -5.42
CA PRO A 153 26.46 -16.40 -5.23
C PRO A 153 26.94 -17.25 -6.41
N ALA A 154 28.12 -16.94 -6.93
CA ALA A 154 28.86 -17.83 -7.80
C ALA A 154 29.03 -19.19 -7.08
N VAL A 155 28.20 -20.16 -7.43
CA VAL A 155 28.44 -21.57 -7.08
C VAL A 155 29.62 -22.01 -7.94
N ALA A 156 30.83 -21.78 -7.44
CA ALA A 156 32.03 -22.39 -7.99
C ALA A 156 31.97 -23.90 -7.72
N PRO A 157 32.18 -24.76 -8.74
CA PRO A 157 32.15 -26.20 -8.55
C PRO A 157 33.31 -26.62 -7.64
N ARG A 158 33.01 -27.45 -6.64
CA ARG A 158 34.01 -28.11 -5.80
C ARG A 158 34.73 -29.14 -6.66
N THR A 159 36.02 -28.95 -6.88
CA THR A 159 36.98 -29.98 -7.31
C THR A 159 38.00 -30.16 -6.20
#